data_AF-A0A934ESZ4-F1
#
_entry.id   AF-A0A934ESZ4-F1
#
_cell.length_a   1.000
_cell.length_b   1.000
_cell.length_c   1.000
_cell.angle_alpha   90.00
_cell.angle_beta   90.00
_cell.angle_gamma   90.00
#
_symmetry.space_group_name_H-M   'P 1'
#
loop_
_entity.id
_entity.type
_entity.pdbx_description
1 polymer ?
#
loop_
_entity_poly.entity_id
_entity_poly.type
_entity_poly.pdbx_seq_one_letter_code
_entity_poly.pdbx_strand_id
1 'polypeptide(L)'
;SGICGELTGEMVLRFPQDVLAHQPGYVLILGGTNDLGWNASPAEIIDNLATMYEQTLAMGGVPIPVTVPSIRVEDASGSQEGQEWVAEHLARRNRLNQRIQDYAGSKGLACVDLFAATADPDSGQLAAIYSNDGIHLTTAGYRLFAEQMAHILKPLLARAMPS
;
A
#
# COMPACT_ATOMS: atom_id res chain seq x y z
N SER A 1 -11.60 5.93 5.41
CA SER A 1 -12.48 4.73 5.29
C SER A 1 -11.88 3.75 4.28
N GLY A 2 -12.06 2.45 4.49
CA GLY A 2 -11.65 1.41 3.55
C GLY A 2 -12.85 0.52 3.20
N ILE A 3 -12.93 0.08 1.94
CA ILE A 3 -13.98 -0.80 1.43
C ILE A 3 -13.31 -2.05 0.86
N CYS A 4 -13.77 -3.23 1.27
CA CYS A 4 -13.22 -4.50 0.81
C CYS A 4 -13.48 -4.67 -0.70
N GLY A 5 -12.45 -5.08 -1.45
CA GLY A 5 -12.56 -5.30 -2.90
C GLY A 5 -12.48 -4.05 -3.78
N GLU A 6 -12.37 -2.86 -3.18
CA GLU A 6 -12.36 -1.58 -3.91
C GLU A 6 -11.08 -1.38 -4.73
N LEU A 7 -11.24 -0.77 -5.91
CA LEU A 7 -10.17 -0.34 -6.80
C LEU A 7 -9.72 1.09 -6.49
N THR A 8 -8.48 1.44 -6.83
CA THR A 8 -7.97 2.81 -6.62
C THR A 8 -8.75 3.88 -7.37
N GLY A 9 -9.34 3.56 -8.52
CA GLY A 9 -10.23 4.48 -9.25
C GLY A 9 -11.51 4.80 -8.48
N GLU A 10 -12.07 3.83 -7.76
CA GLU A 10 -13.26 4.01 -6.92
C GLU A 10 -12.90 4.80 -5.64
N MET A 11 -11.72 4.51 -5.06
CA MET A 11 -11.18 5.27 -3.94
C MET A 11 -11.09 6.77 -4.27
N VAL A 12 -10.55 7.12 -5.45
CA VAL A 12 -10.42 8.52 -5.90
C VAL A 12 -11.76 9.26 -5.92
N LEU A 13 -12.83 8.59 -6.38
CA LEU A 13 -14.16 9.22 -6.50
C LEU A 13 -14.74 9.63 -5.15
N ARG A 14 -14.56 8.79 -4.11
CA ARG A 14 -15.10 9.07 -2.77
C ARG A 14 -14.13 9.82 -1.86
N PHE A 15 -12.84 9.86 -2.19
CA PHE A 15 -11.80 10.44 -1.34
C PHE A 15 -12.10 11.87 -0.82
N PRO A 16 -12.64 12.79 -1.64
CA PRO A 16 -13.02 14.12 -1.14
C PRO A 16 -14.08 14.09 -0.04
N GLN A 17 -15.10 13.25 -0.18
CA GLN A 17 -16.21 13.16 0.77
C GLN A 17 -15.81 12.38 2.03
N ASP A 18 -15.10 11.27 1.84
CA ASP A 18 -14.84 10.30 2.90
C ASP A 18 -13.58 10.62 3.73
N VAL A 19 -12.70 11.45 3.20
CA VAL A 19 -11.40 11.76 3.81
C VAL A 19 -11.21 13.27 3.91
N LEU A 20 -11.20 13.99 2.78
CA LEU A 20 -10.85 15.42 2.78
C LEU A 20 -11.88 16.28 3.54
N ALA A 21 -13.16 15.89 3.55
CA ALA A 21 -14.20 16.61 4.31
C ALA A 21 -13.91 16.67 5.83
N HIS A 22 -13.06 15.78 6.34
CA HIS A 22 -12.67 15.73 7.75
C HIS A 22 -11.41 16.54 8.07
N GLN A 23 -10.78 17.20 7.08
CA GLN A 23 -9.57 18.00 7.26
C GLN A 23 -8.44 17.31 8.04
N PRO A 24 -8.03 16.09 7.65
CA PRO A 24 -6.98 15.36 8.35
C PRO A 24 -5.60 16.01 8.16
N GLY A 25 -4.81 16.07 9.24
CA GLY A 25 -3.41 16.49 9.17
C GLY A 25 -2.49 15.45 8.49
N TYR A 26 -2.82 14.17 8.60
CA TYR A 26 -2.09 13.07 7.97
C TYR A 26 -3.07 12.06 7.37
N VAL A 27 -2.77 11.56 6.17
CA VAL A 27 -3.60 10.54 5.50
C VAL A 27 -2.75 9.38 5.05
N LEU A 28 -2.95 8.23 5.69
CA LEU A 28 -2.33 6.97 5.26
C LEU A 28 -3.12 6.40 4.08
N ILE A 29 -2.44 6.07 2.99
CA ILE A 29 -3.09 5.61 1.76
C ILE A 29 -2.44 4.31 1.30
N LEU A 30 -3.24 3.24 1.37
CA LEU A 30 -2.92 1.90 0.89
C LEU A 30 -4.01 1.48 -0.10
N GLY A 31 -3.62 1.19 -1.34
CA GLY A 31 -4.53 0.74 -2.41
C GLY A 31 -3.74 0.11 -3.56
N GLY A 32 -4.40 -0.71 -4.38
CA GLY A 32 -3.78 -1.37 -5.54
C GLY A 32 -3.75 -2.89 -5.49
N THR A 33 -4.02 -3.55 -4.35
CA THR A 33 -4.06 -5.01 -4.27
C THR A 33 -5.11 -5.60 -5.23
N ASN A 34 -6.32 -5.04 -5.21
CA ASN A 34 -7.44 -5.49 -6.04
C ASN A 34 -7.22 -5.11 -7.50
N ASP A 35 -6.75 -3.88 -7.76
CA ASP A 35 -6.43 -3.40 -9.11
C ASP A 35 -5.45 -4.36 -9.81
N LEU A 36 -4.39 -4.77 -9.11
CA LEU A 36 -3.44 -5.75 -9.63
C LEU A 36 -4.10 -7.11 -9.91
N GLY A 37 -4.96 -7.58 -9.00
CA GLY A 37 -5.74 -8.82 -9.18
C GLY A 37 -6.72 -8.77 -10.35
N TRP A 38 -7.23 -7.58 -10.69
CA TRP A 38 -8.08 -7.33 -11.86
C TRP A 38 -7.29 -6.91 -13.11
N ASN A 39 -5.97 -7.10 -13.10
CA ASN A 39 -5.09 -6.83 -14.24
C ASN A 39 -4.94 -5.36 -14.66
N ALA A 40 -5.26 -4.42 -13.78
CA ALA A 40 -4.94 -3.00 -14.00
C ALA A 40 -3.43 -2.78 -14.08
N SER A 41 -3.02 -1.78 -14.85
CA SER A 41 -1.60 -1.48 -15.03
C SER A 41 -1.02 -0.77 -13.80
N PRO A 42 0.24 -1.02 -13.40
CA PRO A 42 0.89 -0.24 -12.35
C PRO A 42 0.91 1.28 -12.60
N ALA A 43 0.83 1.71 -13.86
CA ALA A 43 0.76 3.12 -14.23
C ALA A 43 -0.59 3.74 -13.84
N GLU A 44 -1.69 3.09 -14.21
CA GLU A 44 -3.05 3.52 -13.85
C GLU A 44 -3.24 3.58 -12.32
N ILE A 45 -2.74 2.57 -11.61
CA ILE A 45 -2.85 2.51 -10.15
C ILE A 45 -2.09 3.68 -9.51
N ILE A 46 -0.85 3.95 -9.95
CA ILE A 46 -0.11 5.08 -9.38
C ILE A 46 -0.74 6.43 -9.75
N ASP A 47 -1.36 6.58 -10.92
CA ASP A 47 -2.03 7.83 -11.30
C ASP A 47 -3.21 8.13 -10.35
N ASN A 48 -3.97 7.10 -9.97
CA ASN A 48 -5.04 7.22 -8.98
C ASN A 48 -4.50 7.53 -7.57
N LEU A 49 -3.45 6.82 -7.13
CA LEU A 49 -2.81 7.07 -5.84
C LEU A 49 -2.21 8.48 -5.76
N ALA A 50 -1.50 8.91 -6.81
CA ALA A 50 -0.92 10.25 -6.94
C ALA A 50 -2.01 11.32 -6.90
N THR A 51 -3.16 11.09 -7.53
CA THR A 51 -4.31 11.99 -7.42
C THR A 51 -4.72 12.21 -5.96
N MET A 52 -4.86 11.14 -5.17
CA MET A 52 -5.19 11.25 -3.74
C MET A 52 -4.06 11.91 -2.92
N TYR A 53 -2.79 11.66 -3.27
CA TYR A 53 -1.65 12.33 -2.65
C TYR A 53 -1.69 13.84 -2.88
N GLU A 54 -1.84 14.27 -4.13
CA GLU A 54 -1.91 15.70 -4.48
C GLU A 54 -3.15 16.38 -3.87
N GLN A 55 -4.30 15.70 -3.83
CA GLN A 55 -5.49 16.22 -3.15
C GLN A 55 -5.26 16.44 -1.64
N THR A 56 -4.54 15.51 -0.99
CA THR A 56 -4.17 15.64 0.43
C THR A 56 -3.22 16.82 0.64
N LEU A 57 -2.22 16.97 -0.23
CA LEU A 57 -1.27 18.09 -0.17
C LEU A 57 -1.96 19.44 -0.42
N ALA A 58 -2.85 19.50 -1.40
CA ALA A 58 -3.56 20.74 -1.79
C ALA A 58 -4.45 21.28 -0.66
N MET A 59 -5.00 20.40 0.20
CA MET A 59 -5.76 20.83 1.36
C MET A 59 -4.90 21.17 2.59
N GLY A 60 -3.57 21.01 2.51
CA GLY A 60 -2.62 21.25 3.60
C GLY A 60 -2.36 20.05 4.51
N GLY A 61 -2.85 18.86 4.16
CA GLY A 61 -2.53 17.61 4.87
C GLY A 61 -1.26 16.95 4.33
N VAL A 62 -0.78 15.93 5.03
CA VAL A 62 0.39 15.14 4.63
C VAL A 62 -0.04 13.72 4.24
N PRO A 63 0.03 13.33 2.96
CA PRO A 63 -0.18 11.95 2.57
C PRO A 63 1.00 11.09 3.04
N ILE A 64 0.71 9.87 3.46
CA ILE A 64 1.68 8.84 3.81
C ILE A 64 1.42 7.64 2.91
N PRO A 65 2.13 7.55 1.78
CA PRO A 65 2.04 6.41 0.87
C PRO A 65 2.41 5.10 1.57
N VAL A 66 1.73 4.02 1.21
CA VAL A 66 2.00 2.66 1.69
C VAL A 66 2.18 1.74 0.50
N THR A 67 3.27 0.96 0.47
CA THR A 67 3.49 -0.04 -0.58
C THR A 67 2.46 -1.17 -0.47
N VAL A 68 2.05 -1.71 -1.62
CA VAL A 68 1.11 -2.83 -1.70
C VAL A 68 1.80 -4.09 -1.18
N PRO A 69 1.24 -4.81 -0.18
CA PRO A 69 1.85 -6.02 0.34
C PRO A 69 1.96 -7.11 -0.74
N SER A 70 2.86 -8.06 -0.48
CA SER A 70 3.03 -9.21 -1.36
C SER A 70 1.81 -10.14 -1.33
N ILE A 71 1.80 -11.17 -2.17
CA ILE A 71 0.82 -12.27 -2.14
C ILE A 71 1.52 -13.60 -1.90
N ARG A 72 0.79 -14.60 -1.43
CA ARG A 72 1.29 -15.97 -1.26
C ARG A 72 0.40 -16.95 -2.01
N VAL A 73 1.04 -17.89 -2.70
CA VAL A 73 0.38 -19.04 -3.34
C VAL A 73 1.05 -20.30 -2.84
N GLU A 74 0.34 -21.10 -2.03
CA GLU A 74 0.92 -22.24 -1.31
C GLU A 74 1.43 -23.36 -2.23
N ASP A 75 0.83 -23.55 -3.40
CA ASP A 75 1.17 -24.63 -4.34
C ASP A 75 1.66 -24.12 -5.71
N ALA A 76 2.22 -22.89 -5.76
CA ALA A 76 2.79 -22.38 -7.01
C ALA A 76 3.95 -23.25 -7.54
N SER A 77 4.62 -24.01 -6.68
CA SER A 77 5.67 -24.95 -7.07
C SER A 77 5.18 -26.19 -7.82
N GLY A 78 3.88 -26.50 -7.77
CA GLY A 78 3.29 -27.70 -8.38
C GLY A 78 3.22 -27.67 -9.91
N SER A 79 3.33 -26.49 -10.54
CA SER A 79 3.37 -26.34 -11.99
C SER A 79 4.25 -25.17 -12.43
N GLN A 80 4.84 -25.25 -13.63
CA GLN A 80 5.60 -24.14 -14.23
C GLN A 80 4.71 -22.89 -14.41
N GLU A 81 3.46 -23.09 -14.85
CA GLU A 81 2.49 -22.00 -15.02
C GLU A 81 2.20 -21.27 -13.69
N GLY A 82 2.12 -21.99 -12.57
CA GLY A 82 1.94 -21.39 -11.25
C GLY A 82 3.13 -20.53 -10.82
N GLN A 83 4.36 -20.98 -11.09
CA GLN A 83 5.58 -20.22 -10.80
C GLN A 83 5.68 -18.95 -11.65
N GLU A 84 5.39 -19.06 -12.95
CA GLU A 84 5.37 -17.92 -13.88
C GLU A 84 4.31 -16.89 -13.48
N TRP A 85 3.12 -17.36 -13.09
CA TRP A 85 2.04 -16.50 -12.61
C TRP A 85 2.46 -15.73 -11.34
N VAL A 86 3.06 -16.40 -10.34
CA VAL A 86 3.55 -15.72 -9.13
C VAL A 86 4.62 -14.71 -9.46
N ALA A 87 5.60 -15.09 -10.30
CA ALA A 87 6.68 -14.20 -10.71
C ALA A 87 6.15 -12.94 -11.42
N GLU A 88 5.15 -13.08 -12.31
CA GLU A 88 4.52 -11.95 -12.98
C GLU A 88 3.79 -11.03 -11.98
N HIS A 89 3.02 -11.61 -11.05
CA HIS A 89 2.28 -10.83 -10.06
C HIS A 89 3.22 -10.08 -9.11
N LEU A 90 4.32 -10.70 -8.68
CA LEU A 90 5.35 -10.05 -7.89
C LEU A 90 6.05 -8.95 -8.71
N ALA A 91 6.37 -9.18 -9.98
CA ALA A 91 6.99 -8.18 -10.83
C ALA A 91 6.09 -6.94 -11.02
N ARG A 92 4.78 -7.13 -11.21
CA ARG A 92 3.81 -6.03 -11.31
C ARG A 92 3.68 -5.26 -9.99
N ARG A 93 3.63 -5.95 -8.85
CA ARG A 93 3.64 -5.35 -7.50
C ARG A 93 4.90 -4.53 -7.26
N ASN A 94 6.07 -5.08 -7.57
CA ASN A 94 7.34 -4.38 -7.41
C ASN A 94 7.42 -3.11 -8.27
N ARG A 95 6.93 -3.17 -9.52
CA ARG A 95 6.84 -1.99 -10.39
C ARG A 95 5.94 -0.90 -9.81
N LEU A 96 4.79 -1.27 -9.23
CA LEU A 96 3.91 -0.32 -8.56
C LEU A 96 4.56 0.25 -7.30
N ASN A 97 5.12 -0.60 -6.44
CA ASN A 97 5.75 -0.20 -5.19
C ASN A 97 6.95 0.73 -5.40
N GLN A 98 7.75 0.48 -6.44
CA GLN A 98 8.82 1.39 -6.83
C GLN A 98 8.26 2.77 -7.19
N ARG A 99 7.17 2.85 -7.97
CA ARG A 99 6.55 4.13 -8.33
C ARG A 99 5.98 4.86 -7.12
N ILE A 100 5.41 4.14 -6.15
CA ILE A 100 4.95 4.69 -4.87
C ILE A 100 6.12 5.31 -4.11
N GLN A 101 7.23 4.58 -4.00
CA GLN A 101 8.44 5.04 -3.31
C GLN A 101 9.12 6.21 -4.04
N ASP A 102 9.20 6.17 -5.37
CA ASP A 102 9.75 7.25 -6.20
C ASP A 102 8.93 8.54 -6.04
N TYR A 103 7.59 8.43 -6.08
CA TYR A 103 6.71 9.57 -5.84
C TYR A 103 6.97 10.14 -4.44
N ALA A 104 6.96 9.30 -3.41
CA ALA A 104 7.21 9.73 -2.03
C ALA A 104 8.57 10.43 -1.90
N GLY A 105 9.63 9.85 -2.47
CA GLY A 105 10.98 10.41 -2.47
C GLY A 105 11.06 11.76 -3.19
N SER A 106 10.41 11.89 -4.35
CA SER A 106 10.38 13.14 -5.13
C SER A 106 9.72 14.31 -4.40
N LYS A 107 8.82 14.02 -3.46
CA LYS A 107 8.08 15.00 -2.65
C LYS A 107 8.59 15.11 -1.21
N GLY A 108 9.61 14.33 -0.82
CA GLY A 108 10.11 14.28 0.56
C GLY A 108 9.10 13.71 1.57
N LEU A 109 8.17 12.87 1.12
CA LEU A 109 7.13 12.25 1.95
C LEU A 109 7.67 11.01 2.65
N ALA A 110 7.20 10.77 3.88
CA ALA A 110 7.42 9.49 4.53
C ALA A 110 6.59 8.40 3.84
N CYS A 111 7.16 7.21 3.68
CA CYS A 111 6.52 6.06 3.01
C CYS A 111 6.61 4.83 3.92
N VAL A 112 5.51 4.10 4.06
CA VAL A 112 5.50 2.80 4.74
C VAL A 112 5.79 1.71 3.72
N ASP A 113 6.94 1.05 3.86
CA ASP A 113 7.24 -0.13 3.05
C ASP A 113 6.62 -1.40 3.68
N LEU A 114 5.31 -1.56 3.48
CA LEU A 114 4.55 -2.70 3.99
C LEU A 114 4.90 -3.99 3.22
N PHE A 115 5.24 -3.89 1.93
CA PHE A 115 5.73 -5.04 1.15
C PHE A 115 6.95 -5.66 1.80
N ALA A 116 8.02 -4.89 2.00
CA ALA A 116 9.25 -5.42 2.59
C ALA A 116 9.04 -5.91 4.03
N ALA A 117 8.16 -5.25 4.79
CA ALA A 117 7.85 -5.66 6.16
C ALA A 117 7.14 -7.03 6.24
N THR A 118 6.30 -7.35 5.25
CA THR A 118 5.45 -8.56 5.29
C THR A 118 5.91 -9.67 4.35
N ALA A 119 6.86 -9.40 3.46
CA ALA A 119 7.43 -10.40 2.57
C ALA A 119 8.31 -11.41 3.32
N ASP A 120 8.21 -12.66 2.90
CA ASP A 120 9.19 -13.69 3.17
C ASP A 120 10.48 -13.37 2.40
N PRO A 121 11.65 -13.29 3.06
CA PRO A 121 12.87 -12.78 2.44
C PRO A 121 13.44 -13.70 1.37
N ASP A 122 13.15 -15.00 1.43
CA ASP A 122 13.67 -15.99 0.48
C ASP A 122 12.85 -16.02 -0.80
N SER A 123 11.52 -15.98 -0.67
CA SER A 123 10.60 -16.12 -1.80
C SER A 123 10.06 -14.78 -2.34
N GLY A 124 10.12 -13.70 -1.56
CA GLY A 124 9.46 -12.43 -1.86
C GLY A 124 7.93 -12.48 -1.79
N GLN A 125 7.34 -13.64 -1.48
CA GLN A 125 5.90 -13.81 -1.28
C GLN A 125 5.48 -13.31 0.09
N LEU A 126 4.18 -13.18 0.33
CA LEU A 126 3.66 -12.83 1.67
C LEU A 126 4.02 -13.94 2.67
N ALA A 127 4.65 -13.57 3.79
CA ALA A 127 5.02 -14.56 4.80
C ALA A 127 3.76 -15.21 5.40
N ALA A 128 3.80 -16.53 5.59
CA ALA A 128 2.63 -17.32 6.02
C ALA A 128 2.06 -16.85 7.38
N ILE A 129 2.91 -16.32 8.27
CA ILE A 129 2.46 -15.78 9.56
C ILE A 129 1.56 -14.54 9.40
N TYR A 130 1.68 -13.83 8.28
CA TYR A 130 0.97 -12.59 8.02
C TYR A 130 -0.26 -12.78 7.13
N SER A 131 -0.54 -13.97 6.58
CA SER A 131 -1.77 -14.22 5.83
C SER A 131 -2.21 -15.68 5.87
N ASN A 132 -3.52 -15.89 6.05
CA ASN A 132 -4.13 -17.22 6.03
C ASN A 132 -4.63 -17.62 4.63
N ASP A 133 -4.92 -16.66 3.76
CA ASP A 133 -5.47 -16.88 2.41
C ASP A 133 -4.53 -16.39 1.30
N GLY A 134 -3.34 -15.92 1.69
CA GLY A 134 -2.31 -15.40 0.81
C GLY A 134 -2.52 -13.98 0.30
N ILE A 135 -3.57 -13.28 0.75
CA ILE A 135 -3.88 -11.91 0.33
C ILE A 135 -4.17 -11.01 1.54
N HIS A 136 -5.07 -11.42 2.43
CA HIS A 136 -5.48 -10.60 3.57
C HIS A 136 -4.54 -10.78 4.75
N LEU A 137 -4.24 -9.67 5.43
CA LEU A 137 -3.38 -9.71 6.60
C LEU A 137 -4.08 -10.41 7.77
N THR A 138 -3.37 -11.27 8.47
CA THR A 138 -3.79 -11.78 9.78
C THR A 138 -3.69 -10.70 10.85
N THR A 139 -4.14 -10.99 12.07
CA THR A 139 -3.88 -10.15 13.25
C THR A 139 -2.40 -9.83 13.42
N ALA A 140 -1.50 -10.78 13.16
CA ALA A 140 -0.06 -10.55 13.22
C ALA A 140 0.41 -9.56 12.13
N GLY A 141 -0.11 -9.70 10.91
CA GLY A 141 0.18 -8.78 9.81
C GLY A 141 -0.31 -7.36 10.10
N TYR A 142 -1.53 -7.20 10.59
CA TYR A 142 -2.07 -5.89 10.99
C TYR A 142 -1.31 -5.28 12.17
N ARG A 143 -0.84 -6.09 13.12
CA ARG A 143 -0.01 -5.59 14.23
C ARG A 143 1.31 -5.03 13.70
N LEU A 144 1.97 -5.76 12.81
CA LEU A 144 3.20 -5.27 12.18
C LEU A 144 2.94 -3.99 11.38
N PHE A 145 1.84 -3.93 10.62
CA PHE A 145 1.48 -2.71 9.90
C PHE A 145 1.30 -1.51 10.84
N ALA A 146 0.60 -1.70 11.96
CA ALA A 146 0.43 -0.66 12.98
C ALA A 146 1.77 -0.24 13.61
N GLU A 147 2.69 -1.18 13.86
CA GLU A 147 4.04 -0.88 14.36
C GLU A 147 4.84 -0.03 13.37
N GLN A 148 4.82 -0.39 12.07
CA GLN A 148 5.46 0.38 11.00
C GLN A 148 4.88 1.79 10.90
N MET A 149 3.55 1.92 10.93
CA MET A 149 2.87 3.21 10.95
C MET A 149 3.28 4.05 12.16
N ALA A 150 3.33 3.46 13.35
CA ALA A 150 3.70 4.16 14.57
C ALA A 150 5.14 4.68 14.51
N HIS A 151 6.05 3.94 13.86
CA HIS A 151 7.43 4.38 13.67
C HIS A 151 7.54 5.65 12.82
N ILE A 152 6.65 5.81 11.84
CA ILE A 152 6.58 7.00 10.97
C ILE A 152 5.82 8.15 11.64
N LEU A 153 4.66 7.86 12.22
CA LEU A 153 3.75 8.89 12.73
C LEU A 153 4.25 9.53 14.04
N LYS A 154 4.87 8.76 14.95
CA LYS A 154 5.32 9.30 16.25
C LYS A 154 6.28 10.50 16.09
N PRO A 155 7.35 10.44 15.27
CA PRO A 155 8.21 11.59 15.05
C PRO A 155 7.51 12.77 14.37
N LEU A 156 6.58 12.51 13.45
CA LEU A 156 5.84 13.54 12.72
C LEU A 156 4.91 14.31 13.67
N LEU A 157 4.15 13.59 14.50
CA LEU A 157 3.25 14.18 15.47
C LEU A 157 4.01 14.96 16.56
N ALA A 158 5.16 14.45 17.01
CA ALA A 158 6.01 15.14 17.98
C ALA A 158 6.56 16.49 17.45
N ARG A 159 6.75 16.63 16.13
CA ARG A 159 7.17 17.88 15.49
C ARG A 159 6.02 18.86 15.26
N ALA A 160 4.78 18.37 15.17
CA ALA A 160 3.60 19.16 14.88
C ALA A 160 2.98 19.81 16.13
N MET A 161 3.31 19.33 17.33
CA MET A 161 2.87 19.98 18.58
C MET A 161 3.83 21.13 18.93
N PRO A 162 3.38 22.39 18.96
CA PRO A 162 4.18 23.48 19.49
C PRO A 162 4.36 23.28 21.01
N SER A 163 5.55 23.62 21.51
CA SER A 163 5.86 23.77 22.94
C SER A 163 5.01 24.84 23.60
#